data_AF-A0A0G0T4W8-F1
#
_entry.id   AF-A0A0G0T4W8-F1
#
_cell.length_a   1.000
_cell.length_b   1.000
_cell.length_c   1.000
_cell.angle_alpha   90.00
_cell.angle_beta   90.00
_cell.angle_gamma   90.00
#
_symmetry.space_group_name_H-M   'P 1'
#
loop_
_entity.id
_entity.type
_entity.pdbx_description
1 polymer ?
#
loop_
_entity_poly.entity_id
_entity_poly.type
_entity_poly.pdbx_seq_one_letter_code
_entity_poly.pdbx_strand_id
1 'polypeptide(L)'
;MKKILYLTFVIFSFSIYINMALATETNDSCYKKIADTWFYIDEALSNIDAASFQTINSCYAKDKNHVYYEKDIIINADTLSFQPINIFYSKDKNHVFFKKQIITNANPFSFKPLNTHYSIDNNSCYYYDYYSNKAYLIEGCDPKTLKPLNTPYAKDNKKAYYLGKYLEVKDVDTFRLNKTGETYAEDKYNYYIAGERKESKKSMHERVKGKIVIKKEDNGKAYYVSPTKKAIFYLGRPADAFEVMRQQGIGISNEDLQKIPNGSSKLNDKDINMKFAEKQKGKIFIQTQSRGEAWYINPSDAKRYYLGRPADAFKVMRNLGLGISNNDFLDL
;
A
#
# COMPACT_ATOMS: atom_id res chain seq x y z
N MET A 1 0.25 46.32 67.00
CA MET A 1 -0.22 47.57 66.35
C MET A 1 0.99 48.38 65.89
N LYS A 2 0.87 49.03 64.72
CA LYS A 2 1.83 49.89 63.97
C LYS A 2 2.84 49.12 63.11
N LYS A 3 2.57 48.91 61.80
CA LYS A 3 2.64 49.81 60.62
C LYS A 3 4.07 50.17 60.17
N ILE A 4 4.49 49.48 59.10
CA ILE A 4 5.06 49.96 57.83
C ILE A 4 6.06 51.12 57.88
N LEU A 5 7.29 50.86 57.41
CA LEU A 5 8.02 51.80 56.57
C LEU A 5 8.74 51.03 55.45
N TYR A 6 8.29 51.24 54.22
CA TYR A 6 8.99 50.88 52.98
C TYR A 6 10.18 51.83 52.82
N LEU A 7 11.37 51.31 52.56
CA LEU A 7 12.41 52.08 51.88
C LEU A 7 13.15 51.19 50.88
N THR A 8 13.01 51.56 49.63
CA THR A 8 13.59 51.00 48.41
C THR A 8 15.12 51.06 48.43
N PHE A 9 15.79 49.93 48.17
CA PHE A 9 17.13 49.94 47.59
C PHE A 9 17.21 48.90 46.48
N VAL A 10 17.22 49.43 45.25
CA VAL A 10 17.53 48.70 44.02
C VAL A 10 19.02 48.39 44.06
N ILE A 11 19.39 47.11 44.14
CA ILE A 11 20.73 46.65 43.76
C ILE A 11 20.56 45.64 42.63
N PHE A 12 20.85 46.14 41.44
CA PHE A 12 21.15 45.41 40.22
C PHE A 12 22.29 44.41 40.52
N SER A 13 21.97 43.12 40.64
CA SER A 13 22.97 42.06 40.41
C SER A 13 22.66 41.44 39.06
N PHE A 14 23.21 42.08 38.04
CA PHE A 14 23.31 41.58 36.68
C PHE A 14 24.20 40.33 36.73
N SER A 15 23.59 39.15 36.87
CA SER A 15 24.30 37.89 36.67
C SER A 15 24.66 37.80 35.20
N ILE A 16 25.88 38.21 34.91
CA ILE A 16 26.62 38.01 33.67
C ILE A 16 26.54 36.52 33.30
N TYR A 17 25.60 36.17 32.43
CA TYR A 17 25.65 34.90 31.71
C TYR A 17 26.71 35.05 30.63
N ILE A 18 27.94 34.66 30.97
CA ILE A 18 28.95 34.32 29.97
C ILE A 18 28.45 33.05 29.28
N ASN A 19 27.75 33.20 28.17
CA ASN A 19 27.64 32.14 27.19
C ASN A 19 29.02 32.00 26.53
N MET A 20 29.92 31.29 27.20
CA MET A 20 31.05 30.68 26.51
C MET A 20 30.48 29.45 25.81
N ALA A 21 29.88 29.67 24.64
CA ALA A 21 29.56 28.60 23.72
C ALA A 21 30.91 27.95 23.37
N LEU A 22 31.17 26.78 23.96
CA LEU A 22 32.14 25.84 23.42
C LEU A 22 31.70 25.59 21.98
N ALA A 23 32.43 26.17 21.03
CA ALA A 23 32.32 25.84 19.63
C ALA A 23 32.63 24.33 19.52
N THR A 24 31.59 23.52 19.50
CA THR A 24 31.72 22.17 18.95
C THR A 24 32.07 22.39 17.49
N GLU A 25 33.32 22.11 17.11
CA GLU A 25 33.71 22.03 15.71
C GLU A 25 32.80 21.00 15.04
N THR A 26 31.71 21.49 14.45
CA THR A 26 30.86 20.71 13.57
C THR A 26 31.72 20.46 12.34
N ASN A 27 32.26 19.26 12.26
CA ASN A 27 33.00 18.76 11.10
C ASN A 27 31.99 18.57 9.94
N ASP A 28 31.44 19.68 9.44
CA ASP A 28 30.52 19.72 8.32
C ASP A 28 31.38 19.82 7.05
N SER A 29 31.48 18.72 6.31
CA SER A 29 32.45 18.54 5.22
C SER A 29 32.28 19.50 4.04
N CYS A 30 31.22 20.31 4.03
CA CYS A 30 30.83 21.10 2.87
C CYS A 30 31.58 22.43 2.77
N TYR A 31 32.04 23.01 3.88
CA TYR A 31 32.70 24.31 3.88
C TYR A 31 34.08 24.25 4.52
N LYS A 32 35.01 25.04 3.97
CA LYS A 32 36.35 25.24 4.54
C LYS A 32 36.74 26.71 4.49
N LYS A 33 37.50 27.15 5.50
CA LYS A 33 38.12 28.47 5.52
C LYS A 33 39.61 28.32 5.22
N ILE A 34 40.12 29.05 4.23
CA ILE A 34 41.55 29.12 3.91
C ILE A 34 41.96 30.60 3.95
N ALA A 35 42.84 30.95 4.88
CA ALA A 35 43.12 32.35 5.23
C ALA A 35 41.80 33.11 5.52
N ASP A 36 41.53 34.21 4.83
CA ASP A 36 40.32 35.02 4.99
C ASP A 36 39.20 34.68 4.00
N THR A 37 39.38 33.63 3.19
CA THR A 37 38.41 33.23 2.17
C THR A 37 37.68 31.95 2.58
N TRP A 38 36.35 31.98 2.51
CA TRP A 38 35.51 30.80 2.70
C TRP A 38 35.25 30.10 1.37
N PHE A 39 35.18 28.77 1.41
CA PHE A 39 34.94 27.92 0.26
C PHE A 39 33.81 26.94 0.56
N TYR A 40 32.95 26.69 -0.43
CA TYR A 40 32.09 25.51 -0.47
C TYR A 40 32.76 24.47 -1.37
N ILE A 41 33.14 23.34 -0.79
CA ILE A 41 34.00 22.31 -1.41
C ILE A 41 35.31 22.95 -1.90
N ASP A 42 35.40 23.33 -3.19
CA ASP A 42 36.57 23.95 -3.81
C ASP A 42 36.25 25.31 -4.46
N GLU A 43 35.01 25.79 -4.33
CA GLU A 43 34.56 27.06 -4.89
C GLU A 43 34.61 28.16 -3.83
N ALA A 44 35.32 29.25 -4.12
CA ALA A 44 35.38 30.41 -3.24
C ALA A 44 33.99 31.08 -3.18
N LEU A 45 33.50 31.28 -1.96
CA LEU A 45 32.24 31.98 -1.73
C LEU A 45 32.45 33.47 -1.94
N SER A 46 31.65 34.04 -2.85
CA SER A 46 31.56 35.48 -3.07
C SER A 46 30.21 35.99 -2.54
N ASN A 47 30.16 37.26 -2.10
CA ASN A 47 28.95 37.90 -1.55
C ASN A 47 28.45 37.36 -0.20
N ILE A 48 29.37 36.92 0.64
CA ILE A 48 29.11 36.62 2.05
C ILE A 48 29.64 37.76 2.94
N ASP A 49 29.05 37.94 4.11
CA ASP A 49 29.68 38.68 5.19
C ASP A 49 30.67 37.76 5.92
N ALA A 50 31.93 37.75 5.46
CA ALA A 50 32.95 36.82 5.95
C ALA A 50 33.25 36.96 7.46
N ALA A 51 32.99 38.12 8.06
CA ALA A 51 33.20 38.39 9.48
C ALA A 51 32.15 37.71 10.37
N SER A 52 30.93 37.52 9.87
CA SER A 52 29.83 36.87 10.60
C SER A 52 29.45 35.50 10.04
N PHE A 53 30.13 35.04 8.98
CA PHE A 53 29.88 33.74 8.37
C PHE A 53 30.21 32.59 9.34
N GLN A 54 29.25 31.69 9.49
CA GLN A 54 29.36 30.50 10.31
C GLN A 54 28.72 29.31 9.61
N THR A 55 29.39 28.17 9.67
CA THR A 55 28.83 26.89 9.25
C THR A 55 27.85 26.40 10.31
N ILE A 56 26.82 25.67 9.90
CA ILE A 56 25.84 25.09 10.81
C ILE A 56 26.02 23.57 10.83
N ASN A 57 25.41 22.88 9.87
CA ASN A 57 25.60 21.46 9.60
C ASN A 57 24.89 21.13 8.27
N SER A 58 25.12 19.93 7.73
CA SER A 58 24.34 19.42 6.61
C SER A 58 24.40 20.33 5.37
N CYS A 59 25.58 20.93 5.12
CA CYS A 59 25.83 21.93 4.10
C CYS A 59 25.02 23.24 4.25
N TYR A 60 24.48 23.54 5.43
CA TYR A 60 23.91 24.86 5.73
C TYR A 60 24.95 25.77 6.40
N ALA A 61 24.92 27.04 6.04
CA ALA A 61 25.70 28.10 6.67
C ALA A 61 24.85 29.36 6.79
N LYS A 62 25.30 30.34 7.58
CA LYS A 62 24.66 31.66 7.64
C LYS A 62 25.68 32.74 7.92
N ASP A 63 25.35 33.96 7.54
CA ASP A 63 25.97 35.17 8.05
C ASP A 63 24.90 36.06 8.71
N LYS A 64 25.24 37.29 9.08
CA LYS A 64 24.28 38.20 9.71
C LYS A 64 23.08 38.58 8.81
N ASN A 65 23.23 38.48 7.49
CA ASN A 65 22.26 38.93 6.49
C ASN A 65 21.49 37.77 5.83
N HIS A 66 22.14 36.62 5.63
CA HIS A 66 21.62 35.54 4.81
C HIS A 66 21.85 34.15 5.41
N VAL A 67 21.01 33.22 5.00
CA VAL A 67 21.21 31.78 5.19
C VAL A 67 21.56 31.16 3.85
N TYR A 68 22.48 30.20 3.87
CA TYR A 68 23.01 29.51 2.71
C TYR A 68 22.75 28.00 2.82
N TYR A 69 22.40 27.40 1.68
CA TYR A 69 22.48 25.96 1.48
C TYR A 69 23.46 25.75 0.32
N GLU A 70 24.54 25.01 0.59
CA GLU A 70 25.69 24.94 -0.31
C GLU A 70 26.22 26.36 -0.60
N LYS A 71 26.35 26.78 -1.85
CA LYS A 71 26.77 28.16 -2.17
C LYS A 71 25.63 29.16 -2.34
N ASP A 72 24.38 28.69 -2.30
CA ASP A 72 23.22 29.49 -2.69
C ASP A 72 22.49 30.08 -1.47
N ILE A 73 22.01 31.32 -1.62
CA ILE A 73 21.16 31.98 -0.62
C ILE A 73 19.78 31.29 -0.59
N ILE A 74 19.29 31.01 0.63
CA ILE A 74 17.91 30.63 0.89
C ILE A 74 17.09 31.91 1.02
N ILE A 75 16.34 32.22 -0.03
CA ILE A 75 15.53 33.45 -0.09
C ILE A 75 14.44 33.42 0.99
N ASN A 76 14.27 34.54 1.69
CA ASN A 76 13.31 34.76 2.78
C ASN A 76 13.53 33.94 4.06
N ALA A 77 14.72 33.35 4.24
CA ALA A 77 15.08 32.70 5.49
C ALA A 77 15.36 33.72 6.61
N ASP A 78 14.80 33.47 7.79
CA ASP A 78 15.08 34.25 9.00
C ASP A 78 16.38 33.76 9.67
N THR A 79 17.47 34.54 9.56
CA THR A 79 18.81 34.15 10.05
C THR A 79 18.87 33.85 11.55
N LEU A 80 17.97 34.44 12.33
CA LEU A 80 17.93 34.29 13.79
C LEU A 80 17.28 32.98 14.23
N SER A 81 16.21 32.56 13.57
CA SER A 81 15.45 31.35 13.92
C SER A 81 15.71 30.14 13.03
N PHE A 82 16.56 30.28 12.00
CA PHE A 82 16.88 29.19 11.08
C PHE A 82 17.50 27.98 11.78
N GLN A 83 16.94 26.81 11.48
CA GLN A 83 17.32 25.52 12.05
C GLN A 83 17.26 24.42 10.97
N PRO A 84 18.40 23.80 10.63
CA PRO A 84 18.41 22.58 9.83
C PRO A 84 17.71 21.42 10.56
N ILE A 85 16.92 20.64 9.82
CA ILE A 85 16.27 19.41 10.29
C ILE A 85 17.10 18.19 9.86
N ASN A 86 17.53 18.16 8.60
CA ASN A 86 18.48 17.20 8.04
C ASN A 86 19.12 17.78 6.76
N ILE A 87 19.87 16.97 6.00
CA ILE A 87 20.54 17.37 4.75
C ILE A 87 19.64 17.91 3.65
N PHE A 88 18.34 17.67 3.72
CA PHE A 88 17.38 18.15 2.74
C PHE A 88 16.38 19.15 3.30
N TYR A 89 16.07 19.11 4.60
CA TYR A 89 15.02 19.93 5.19
C TYR A 89 15.57 20.87 6.24
N SER A 90 15.06 22.09 6.26
CA SER A 90 15.33 23.10 7.28
C SER A 90 14.06 23.91 7.55
N LYS A 91 14.06 24.71 8.62
CA LYS A 91 12.94 25.58 8.96
C LYS A 91 13.42 26.83 9.66
N ASP A 92 12.57 27.84 9.66
CA ASP A 92 12.67 28.99 10.55
C ASP A 92 11.31 29.23 11.23
N LYS A 93 11.13 30.36 11.92
CA LYS A 93 9.85 30.67 12.59
C LYS A 93 8.65 30.84 11.64
N ASN A 94 8.88 31.10 10.36
CA ASN A 94 7.87 31.43 9.34
C ASN A 94 7.69 30.31 8.30
N HIS A 95 8.76 29.61 7.95
CA HIS A 95 8.81 28.74 6.77
C HIS A 95 9.47 27.39 7.06
N VAL A 96 9.12 26.41 6.23
CA VAL A 96 9.87 25.18 6.06
C VAL A 96 10.49 25.19 4.68
N PHE A 97 11.73 24.72 4.58
CA PHE A 97 12.47 24.66 3.33
C PHE A 97 12.88 23.22 3.00
N PHE A 98 12.81 22.88 1.72
CA PHE A 98 13.58 21.78 1.15
C PHE A 98 14.79 22.38 0.43
N LYS A 99 15.99 22.14 0.94
CA LYS A 99 17.23 22.79 0.52
C LYS A 99 17.04 24.31 0.58
N LYS A 100 16.93 24.96 -0.57
CA LYS A 100 16.71 26.41 -0.71
C LYS A 100 15.27 26.82 -1.05
N GLN A 101 14.36 25.87 -1.22
CA GLN A 101 12.99 26.12 -1.69
C GLN A 101 11.99 26.09 -0.54
N ILE A 102 11.10 27.08 -0.47
CA ILE A 102 10.01 27.10 0.51
C ILE A 102 8.99 26.00 0.19
N ILE A 103 8.58 25.24 1.21
CA ILE A 103 7.44 24.33 1.16
C ILE A 103 6.19 25.13 1.53
N THR A 104 5.43 25.54 0.51
CA THR A 104 4.24 26.37 0.70
C THR A 104 3.23 25.70 1.65
N ASN A 105 2.68 26.49 2.58
CA ASN A 105 1.68 26.09 3.58
C ASN A 105 2.15 25.06 4.62
N ALA A 106 3.43 24.71 4.67
CA ALA A 106 3.97 23.86 5.74
C ALA A 106 4.05 24.62 7.06
N ASN A 107 3.59 24.00 8.15
CA ASN A 107 3.71 24.57 9.48
C ASN A 107 5.08 24.23 10.11
N PRO A 108 5.99 25.20 10.30
CA PRO A 108 7.34 24.95 10.81
C PRO A 108 7.38 24.39 12.24
N PHE A 109 6.35 24.64 13.05
CA PHE A 109 6.31 24.17 14.43
C PHE A 109 6.03 22.67 14.53
N SER A 110 5.24 22.11 13.60
CA SER A 110 4.86 20.68 13.59
C SER A 110 5.48 19.87 12.45
N PHE A 111 6.27 20.49 11.57
CA PHE A 111 6.83 19.82 10.40
C PHE A 111 7.77 18.68 10.78
N LYS A 112 7.62 17.55 10.08
CA LYS A 112 8.39 16.33 10.27
C LYS A 112 8.63 15.63 8.93
N PRO A 113 9.88 15.50 8.47
CA PRO A 113 10.21 14.62 7.35
C PRO A 113 10.02 13.15 7.75
N LEU A 114 9.40 12.36 6.86
CA LEU A 114 9.23 10.91 7.03
C LEU A 114 10.29 10.13 6.25
N ASN A 115 10.66 10.64 5.07
CA ASN A 115 11.84 10.23 4.32
C ASN A 115 12.29 11.40 3.41
N THR A 116 13.14 11.13 2.41
CA THR A 116 13.62 12.16 1.48
C THR A 116 12.49 12.87 0.72
N HIS A 117 11.41 12.17 0.38
CA HIS A 117 10.35 12.71 -0.48
C HIS A 117 9.05 13.01 0.25
N TYR A 118 8.74 12.28 1.31
CA TYR A 118 7.50 12.42 2.05
C TYR A 118 7.76 13.11 3.38
N SER A 119 6.94 14.12 3.67
CA SER A 119 6.95 14.84 4.94
C SER A 119 5.53 15.18 5.36
N ILE A 120 5.35 15.51 6.62
CA ILE A 120 4.05 15.87 7.21
C ILE A 120 4.21 17.08 8.10
N ASP A 121 3.10 17.74 8.37
CA ASP A 121 2.89 18.48 9.60
C ASP A 121 1.63 17.95 10.29
N ASN A 122 1.12 18.61 11.33
CA ASN A 122 -0.06 18.11 12.05
C ASN A 122 -1.33 18.05 11.19
N ASN A 123 -1.40 18.81 10.10
CA ASN A 123 -2.60 19.01 9.29
C ASN A 123 -2.46 18.50 7.85
N SER A 124 -1.24 18.34 7.35
CA SER A 124 -0.98 18.14 5.92
C SER A 124 0.17 17.18 5.66
N CYS A 125 0.12 16.55 4.48
CA CYS A 125 1.17 15.70 3.96
C CYS A 125 1.76 16.33 2.70
N TYR A 126 3.07 16.20 2.51
CA TYR A 126 3.79 16.78 1.39
C TYR A 126 4.61 15.74 0.66
N TYR A 127 4.68 15.89 -0.65
CA TYR A 127 5.56 15.13 -1.52
C TYR A 127 6.55 16.06 -2.21
N TYR A 128 7.84 15.78 -2.06
CA TYR A 128 8.91 16.44 -2.77
C TYR A 128 9.28 15.66 -4.03
N ASP A 129 9.06 16.29 -5.18
CA ASP A 129 9.49 15.76 -6.46
C ASP A 129 10.92 16.25 -6.76
N TYR A 130 11.83 15.30 -6.86
CA TYR A 130 13.23 15.57 -7.16
C TYR A 130 13.41 16.23 -8.54
N TYR A 131 12.63 15.82 -9.54
CA TYR A 131 12.82 16.28 -10.91
C TYR A 131 12.32 17.71 -11.11
N SER A 132 11.15 18.05 -10.56
CA SER A 132 10.66 19.42 -10.59
C SER A 132 11.23 20.31 -9.48
N ASN A 133 12.02 19.74 -8.56
CA ASN A 133 12.62 20.43 -7.41
C ASN A 133 11.58 21.21 -6.60
N LYS A 134 10.40 20.60 -6.40
CA LYS A 134 9.23 21.24 -5.80
C LYS A 134 8.49 20.30 -4.86
N ALA A 135 8.03 20.86 -3.76
CA ALA A 135 7.10 20.21 -2.84
C ALA A 135 5.65 20.50 -3.24
N TYR A 136 4.80 19.49 -3.11
CA TYR A 136 3.37 19.57 -3.37
C TYR A 136 2.59 19.02 -2.18
N LEU A 137 1.41 19.61 -1.92
CA LEU A 137 0.44 19.07 -0.98
C LEU A 137 -0.15 17.76 -1.54
N ILE A 138 -0.24 16.74 -0.70
CA ILE A 138 -0.90 15.47 -1.02
C ILE A 138 -2.36 15.58 -0.61
N GLU A 139 -3.23 15.81 -1.58
CA GLU A 139 -4.65 16.08 -1.34
C GLU A 139 -5.38 14.95 -0.61
N GLY A 140 -6.05 15.32 0.48
CA GLY A 140 -6.85 14.42 1.31
C GLY A 140 -6.07 13.27 1.96
N CYS A 141 -4.78 13.47 2.24
CA CYS A 141 -3.94 12.59 3.03
C CYS A 141 -4.18 12.75 4.53
N ASP A 142 -4.14 11.64 5.27
CA ASP A 142 -4.13 11.64 6.73
C ASP A 142 -2.68 11.67 7.25
N PRO A 143 -2.16 12.82 7.75
CA PRO A 143 -0.78 12.93 8.21
C PRO A 143 -0.47 12.04 9.41
N LYS A 144 -1.48 11.65 10.20
CA LYS A 144 -1.28 10.82 11.39
C LYS A 144 -0.97 9.37 11.03
N THR A 145 -1.46 8.90 9.88
CA THR A 145 -1.33 7.51 9.46
C THR A 145 -0.52 7.31 8.19
N LEU A 146 -0.05 8.40 7.55
CA LEU A 146 0.81 8.34 6.38
C LEU A 146 2.11 7.58 6.67
N LYS A 147 2.36 6.56 5.86
CA LYS A 147 3.55 5.71 5.86
C LYS A 147 4.12 5.63 4.45
N PRO A 148 5.31 6.20 4.22
CA PRO A 148 6.06 5.91 3.01
C PRO A 148 6.44 4.43 2.98
N LEU A 149 6.18 3.76 1.86
CA LEU A 149 6.57 2.36 1.64
C LEU A 149 7.94 2.30 0.97
N ASN A 150 8.12 3.14 -0.05
CA ASN A 150 9.40 3.51 -0.65
C ASN A 150 9.24 4.85 -1.38
N THR A 151 10.30 5.34 -2.00
CA THR A 151 10.09 6.20 -3.16
C THR A 151 9.83 5.27 -4.34
N PRO A 152 8.67 5.33 -5.03
CA PRO A 152 7.70 6.43 -5.08
C PRO A 152 6.38 6.24 -4.29
N TYR A 153 6.14 5.12 -3.60
CA TYR A 153 4.84 4.81 -3.00
C TYR A 153 4.71 5.17 -1.52
N ALA A 154 3.53 5.68 -1.13
CA ALA A 154 3.13 5.83 0.26
C ALA A 154 1.67 5.37 0.45
N LYS A 155 1.26 5.14 1.69
CA LYS A 155 -0.15 4.94 2.03
C LYS A 155 -0.48 5.52 3.39
N ASP A 156 -1.69 5.99 3.55
CA ASP A 156 -2.29 6.18 4.87
C ASP A 156 -3.28 5.04 5.15
N ASN A 157 -4.12 5.16 6.18
CA ASN A 157 -5.10 4.13 6.53
C ASN A 157 -6.27 3.98 5.55
N LYS A 158 -6.45 4.90 4.60
CA LYS A 158 -7.62 4.98 3.70
C LYS A 158 -7.25 5.10 2.23
N LYS A 159 -6.01 5.49 1.91
CA LYS A 159 -5.57 5.82 0.56
C LYS A 159 -4.14 5.37 0.34
N ALA A 160 -3.82 5.08 -0.92
CA ALA A 160 -2.46 4.91 -1.40
C ALA A 160 -2.07 6.07 -2.30
N TYR A 161 -0.77 6.28 -2.45
CA TYR A 161 -0.19 7.37 -3.20
C TYR A 161 1.00 6.90 -4.03
N TYR A 162 1.14 7.49 -5.22
CA TYR A 162 2.30 7.35 -6.08
C TYR A 162 2.80 8.74 -6.46
N LEU A 163 4.07 9.05 -6.14
CA LEU A 163 4.66 10.38 -6.35
C LEU A 163 3.78 11.51 -5.76
N GLY A 164 3.24 11.29 -4.55
CA GLY A 164 2.36 12.25 -3.88
C GLY A 164 0.97 12.42 -4.50
N LYS A 165 0.60 11.66 -5.53
CA LYS A 165 -0.74 11.69 -6.15
C LYS A 165 -1.58 10.53 -5.64
N TYR A 166 -2.89 10.77 -5.48
CA TYR A 166 -3.84 9.72 -5.12
C TYR A 166 -3.78 8.56 -6.12
N LEU A 167 -3.62 7.35 -5.59
CA LEU A 167 -3.64 6.11 -6.33
C LEU A 167 -4.90 5.33 -5.96
N GLU A 168 -5.75 5.08 -6.95
CA GLU A 168 -6.95 4.28 -6.73
C GLU A 168 -6.58 2.81 -6.52
N VAL A 169 -6.61 2.37 -5.26
CA VAL A 169 -6.39 0.99 -4.86
C VAL A 169 -7.69 0.33 -4.42
N LYS A 170 -7.85 -0.96 -4.69
CA LYS A 170 -9.08 -1.67 -4.34
C LYS A 170 -9.08 -2.11 -2.88
N ASP A 171 -7.89 -2.35 -2.34
CA ASP A 171 -7.69 -2.79 -0.96
C ASP A 171 -6.42 -2.13 -0.38
N VAL A 172 -6.60 -1.05 0.37
CA VAL A 172 -5.50 -0.25 0.95
C VAL A 172 -4.76 -1.04 2.04
N ASP A 173 -5.47 -1.87 2.80
CA ASP A 173 -4.92 -2.63 3.92
C ASP A 173 -3.85 -3.59 3.43
N THR A 174 -4.14 -4.30 2.33
CA THR A 174 -3.22 -5.25 1.70
C THR A 174 -2.22 -4.59 0.74
N PHE A 175 -2.37 -3.30 0.44
CA PHE A 175 -1.47 -2.58 -0.45
C PHE A 175 -0.03 -2.55 0.08
N ARG A 176 0.91 -3.07 -0.71
CA ARG A 176 2.33 -3.23 -0.37
C ARG A 176 3.22 -3.22 -1.61
N LEU A 177 4.52 -3.05 -1.40
CA LEU A 177 5.51 -3.20 -2.47
C LEU A 177 5.66 -4.66 -2.89
N ASN A 178 5.81 -4.88 -4.18
CA ASN A 178 6.19 -6.17 -4.72
C ASN A 178 7.72 -6.28 -4.75
N LYS A 179 8.26 -7.38 -4.25
CA LYS A 179 9.71 -7.59 -4.10
C LYS A 179 10.47 -7.65 -5.43
N THR A 180 9.78 -7.73 -6.56
CA THR A 180 10.38 -7.86 -7.89
C THR A 180 10.80 -6.53 -8.54
N GLY A 181 10.52 -5.37 -7.93
CA GLY A 181 11.06 -4.09 -8.39
C GLY A 181 10.51 -2.86 -7.66
N GLU A 182 11.30 -1.79 -7.57
CA GLU A 182 10.98 -0.57 -6.80
C GLU A 182 9.73 0.18 -7.29
N THR A 183 9.34 -0.01 -8.55
CA THR A 183 8.15 0.59 -9.16
C THR A 183 6.89 -0.28 -9.06
N TYR A 184 7.00 -1.49 -8.49
CA TYR A 184 5.92 -2.45 -8.41
C TYR A 184 5.27 -2.43 -7.03
N ALA A 185 3.95 -2.30 -7.03
CA ALA A 185 3.12 -2.50 -5.85
C ALA A 185 1.98 -3.47 -6.17
N GLU A 186 1.34 -3.99 -5.15
CA GLU A 186 0.19 -4.86 -5.28
C GLU A 186 -0.78 -4.62 -4.14
N ASP A 187 -2.05 -4.85 -4.40
CA ASP A 187 -3.03 -5.17 -3.38
C ASP A 187 -3.49 -6.63 -3.57
N LYS A 188 -4.48 -7.05 -2.78
CA LYS A 188 -5.12 -8.36 -2.87
C LYS A 188 -5.66 -8.69 -4.27
N TYR A 189 -6.06 -7.68 -5.04
CA TYR A 189 -6.82 -7.83 -6.27
C TYR A 189 -6.06 -7.40 -7.53
N ASN A 190 -5.03 -6.57 -7.42
CA ASN A 190 -4.37 -5.92 -8.55
C ASN A 190 -2.86 -5.79 -8.34
N TYR A 191 -2.15 -5.71 -9.46
CA TYR A 191 -0.78 -5.21 -9.49
C TYR A 191 -0.79 -3.74 -9.91
N TYR A 192 0.26 -3.01 -9.53
CA TYR A 192 0.48 -1.62 -9.88
C TYR A 192 1.92 -1.47 -10.37
N ILE A 193 2.11 -0.85 -11.53
CA ILE A 193 3.42 -0.55 -12.09
C ILE A 193 3.48 0.94 -12.33
N ALA A 194 4.44 1.62 -11.69
CA ALA A 194 4.61 3.06 -11.80
C ALA A 194 3.30 3.86 -11.56
N GLY A 195 2.51 3.45 -10.56
CA GLY A 195 1.23 4.08 -10.23
C GLY A 195 0.06 3.69 -11.15
N GLU A 196 0.29 2.87 -12.18
CA GLU A 196 -0.80 2.39 -13.03
C GLU A 196 -1.28 1.02 -12.59
N ARG A 197 -2.60 0.88 -12.39
CA ARG A 197 -3.24 -0.42 -12.15
C ARG A 197 -3.02 -1.32 -13.37
N LYS A 198 -2.45 -2.51 -13.14
CA LYS A 198 -2.30 -3.59 -14.12
C LYS A 198 -3.27 -4.73 -13.79
N GLU A 199 -3.21 -5.81 -14.57
CA GLU A 199 -4.14 -6.95 -14.54
C GLU A 199 -4.67 -7.26 -13.14
N SER A 200 -5.99 -7.45 -13.05
CA SER A 200 -6.61 -7.93 -11.83
C SER A 200 -6.20 -9.39 -11.62
N LYS A 201 -5.61 -9.67 -10.46
CA LYS A 201 -5.54 -11.02 -9.90
C LYS A 201 -6.98 -11.53 -9.90
N LYS A 202 -7.33 -12.49 -10.77
CA LYS A 202 -8.69 -13.08 -10.79
C LYS A 202 -9.09 -13.36 -9.34
N SER A 203 -10.22 -12.81 -8.90
CA SER A 203 -10.66 -12.97 -7.52
C SER A 203 -10.70 -14.46 -7.17
N MET A 204 -10.49 -14.80 -5.90
CA MET A 204 -10.50 -16.21 -5.49
C MET A 204 -11.79 -16.89 -5.95
N HIS A 205 -12.94 -16.23 -5.78
CA HIS A 205 -14.22 -16.67 -6.35
C HIS A 205 -14.13 -16.96 -7.86
N GLU A 206 -13.61 -16.05 -8.69
CA GLU A 206 -13.48 -16.28 -10.14
C GLU A 206 -12.55 -17.44 -10.50
N ARG A 207 -11.52 -17.69 -9.69
CA ARG A 207 -10.58 -18.82 -9.89
C ARG A 207 -11.20 -20.18 -9.57
N VAL A 208 -12.18 -20.21 -8.67
CA VAL A 208 -12.79 -21.45 -8.17
C VAL A 208 -14.29 -21.59 -8.40
N LYS A 209 -14.95 -20.61 -9.04
CA LYS A 209 -16.38 -20.71 -9.36
C LYS A 209 -16.69 -21.97 -10.15
N GLY A 210 -17.75 -22.65 -9.76
CA GLY A 210 -18.13 -23.95 -10.31
C GLY A 210 -17.27 -25.12 -9.85
N LYS A 211 -16.21 -24.92 -9.05
CA LYS A 211 -15.40 -26.03 -8.52
C LYS A 211 -15.95 -26.51 -7.18
N ILE A 212 -15.64 -27.77 -6.89
CA ILE A 212 -15.64 -28.28 -5.53
C ILE A 212 -14.29 -27.94 -4.91
N VAL A 213 -14.27 -27.24 -3.77
CA VAL A 213 -13.07 -26.90 -3.02
C VAL A 213 -13.00 -27.67 -1.71
N ILE A 214 -11.80 -28.07 -1.30
CA ILE A 214 -11.53 -28.84 -0.08
C ILE A 214 -10.69 -27.99 0.86
N LYS A 215 -11.25 -27.62 2.02
CA LYS A 215 -10.55 -26.81 3.01
C LYS A 215 -9.58 -27.71 3.78
N LYS A 216 -8.30 -27.69 3.37
CA LYS A 216 -7.26 -28.62 3.86
C LYS A 216 -7.07 -28.54 5.37
N GLU A 217 -7.18 -27.31 5.89
CA GLU A 217 -6.94 -26.95 7.29
C GLU A 217 -8.20 -27.11 8.18
N ASP A 218 -9.31 -27.60 7.63
CA ASP A 218 -10.58 -27.80 8.34
C ASP A 218 -11.10 -29.21 8.09
N ASN A 219 -10.28 -30.20 8.44
CA ASN A 219 -10.57 -31.64 8.33
C ASN A 219 -11.06 -32.09 6.94
N GLY A 220 -10.61 -31.42 5.88
CA GLY A 220 -10.99 -31.77 4.50
C GLY A 220 -12.45 -31.50 4.17
N LYS A 221 -13.12 -30.58 4.88
CA LYS A 221 -14.49 -30.16 4.56
C LYS A 221 -14.59 -29.70 3.10
N ALA A 222 -15.58 -30.23 2.40
CA ALA A 222 -15.84 -29.96 1.00
C ALA A 222 -16.94 -28.90 0.82
N TYR A 223 -16.74 -28.01 -0.14
CA TYR A 223 -17.70 -26.97 -0.50
C TYR A 223 -17.85 -26.88 -2.02
N TYR A 224 -19.07 -26.67 -2.51
CA TYR A 224 -19.34 -26.31 -3.90
C TYR A 224 -19.44 -24.80 -4.03
N VAL A 225 -18.64 -24.21 -4.91
CA VAL A 225 -18.69 -22.77 -5.21
C VAL A 225 -19.62 -22.58 -6.40
N SER A 226 -20.79 -21.99 -6.19
CA SER A 226 -21.78 -21.90 -7.26
C SER A 226 -21.31 -20.97 -8.39
N PRO A 227 -21.40 -21.37 -9.67
CA PRO A 227 -21.01 -20.53 -10.79
C PRO A 227 -22.08 -19.46 -11.11
N THR A 228 -23.32 -19.64 -10.65
CA THR A 228 -24.46 -18.77 -10.93
C THR A 228 -24.86 -17.92 -9.74
N LYS A 229 -24.70 -18.45 -8.52
CA LYS A 229 -24.93 -17.72 -7.27
C LYS A 229 -23.56 -17.39 -6.69
N LYS A 230 -23.32 -16.13 -6.27
CA LYS A 230 -22.10 -15.75 -5.53
C LYS A 230 -22.16 -16.31 -4.10
N ALA A 231 -22.17 -17.63 -3.97
CA ALA A 231 -22.38 -18.34 -2.73
C ALA A 231 -21.63 -19.69 -2.73
N ILE A 232 -21.17 -20.08 -1.54
CA ILE A 232 -20.50 -21.34 -1.26
C ILE A 232 -21.43 -22.26 -0.46
N PHE A 233 -21.46 -23.53 -0.83
CA PHE A 233 -22.36 -24.51 -0.22
C PHE A 233 -21.60 -25.68 0.37
N TYR A 234 -21.85 -26.02 1.62
CA TYR A 234 -21.19 -27.13 2.30
C TYR A 234 -21.68 -28.49 1.77
N LEU A 235 -20.75 -29.42 1.53
CA LEU A 235 -21.01 -30.77 1.00
C LEU A 235 -20.67 -31.89 1.99
N GLY A 236 -20.33 -31.56 3.24
CA GLY A 236 -19.68 -32.54 4.13
C GLY A 236 -20.59 -33.64 4.67
N ARG A 237 -21.90 -33.41 4.82
CA ARG A 237 -22.87 -34.46 5.19
C ARG A 237 -23.72 -34.84 3.98
N PRO A 238 -24.15 -36.12 3.86
CA PRO A 238 -25.00 -36.56 2.76
C PRO A 238 -26.28 -35.72 2.57
N ALA A 239 -26.92 -35.30 3.66
CA ALA A 239 -28.12 -34.45 3.60
C ALA A 239 -27.82 -33.05 3.05
N ASP A 240 -26.69 -32.44 3.45
CA ASP A 240 -26.28 -31.12 2.94
C ASP A 240 -25.98 -31.21 1.44
N ALA A 241 -25.20 -32.21 1.02
CA ALA A 241 -24.86 -32.41 -0.38
C ALA A 241 -26.11 -32.64 -1.25
N PHE A 242 -27.09 -33.39 -0.75
CA PHE A 242 -28.36 -33.59 -1.44
C PHE A 242 -29.14 -32.28 -1.61
N GLU A 243 -29.19 -31.46 -0.57
CA GLU A 243 -29.87 -30.16 -0.62
C GLU A 243 -29.20 -29.22 -1.63
N VAL A 244 -27.86 -29.23 -1.69
CA VAL A 244 -27.12 -28.47 -2.71
C VAL A 244 -27.49 -28.94 -4.13
N MET A 245 -27.56 -30.25 -4.36
CA MET A 245 -27.98 -30.79 -5.65
C MET A 245 -29.41 -30.36 -6.00
N ARG A 246 -30.33 -30.31 -5.04
CA ARG A 246 -31.70 -29.82 -5.27
C ARG A 246 -31.76 -28.33 -5.56
N GLN A 247 -31.04 -27.50 -4.80
CA GLN A 247 -31.12 -26.04 -4.90
C GLN A 247 -30.31 -25.43 -6.05
N GLN A 248 -29.22 -26.10 -6.44
CA GLN A 248 -28.32 -25.65 -7.52
C GLN A 248 -28.49 -26.46 -8.80
N GLY A 249 -29.17 -27.60 -8.71
CA GLY A 249 -29.44 -28.48 -9.82
C GLY A 249 -30.28 -27.81 -10.89
N ILE A 250 -29.78 -27.84 -12.12
CA ILE A 250 -30.50 -27.38 -13.31
C ILE A 250 -31.10 -28.61 -13.99
N GLY A 251 -32.36 -28.58 -14.37
CA GLY A 251 -32.97 -29.68 -15.13
C GLY A 251 -32.28 -29.88 -16.47
N ILE A 252 -32.00 -31.13 -16.85
CA ILE A 252 -31.45 -31.47 -18.17
C ILE A 252 -32.14 -32.71 -18.76
N SER A 253 -32.34 -32.69 -20.08
CA SER A 253 -32.87 -33.83 -20.84
C SER A 253 -31.80 -34.91 -21.00
N ASN A 254 -32.21 -36.16 -21.28
CA ASN A 254 -31.30 -37.26 -21.55
C ASN A 254 -30.46 -36.97 -22.81
N GLU A 255 -31.08 -36.39 -23.83
CA GLU A 255 -30.44 -35.99 -25.09
C GLU A 255 -29.34 -34.95 -24.87
N ASP A 256 -29.62 -33.89 -24.09
CA ASP A 256 -28.63 -32.84 -23.83
C ASP A 256 -27.54 -33.30 -22.87
N LEU A 257 -27.89 -34.16 -21.91
CA LEU A 257 -26.91 -34.74 -21.02
C LEU A 257 -25.90 -35.56 -21.82
N GLN A 258 -26.36 -36.42 -22.75
CA GLN A 258 -25.54 -37.27 -23.62
C GLN A 258 -24.47 -36.49 -24.39
N LYS A 259 -24.77 -35.24 -24.79
CA LYS A 259 -23.82 -34.34 -25.48
C LYS A 259 -22.58 -33.98 -24.62
N ILE A 260 -22.60 -34.21 -23.32
CA ILE A 260 -21.48 -33.93 -22.40
C ILE A 260 -20.66 -35.21 -22.17
N PRO A 261 -19.33 -35.23 -22.38
CA PRO A 261 -18.54 -36.43 -22.20
C PRO A 261 -18.61 -36.98 -20.77
N ASN A 262 -18.69 -38.30 -20.61
CA ASN A 262 -18.68 -38.94 -19.29
C ASN A 262 -17.25 -39.03 -18.74
N GLY A 263 -17.05 -38.55 -17.51
CA GLY A 263 -15.76 -38.55 -16.82
C GLY A 263 -15.27 -39.93 -16.38
N SER A 264 -16.15 -40.94 -16.36
CA SER A 264 -15.86 -42.30 -15.91
C SER A 264 -15.74 -43.34 -17.03
N SER A 265 -15.93 -42.96 -18.31
CA SER A 265 -15.81 -43.88 -19.45
C SER A 265 -14.92 -43.32 -20.56
N LYS A 266 -14.20 -44.21 -21.27
CA LYS A 266 -13.35 -43.89 -22.43
C LYS A 266 -14.08 -44.02 -23.77
N LEU A 267 -15.40 -43.88 -23.80
CA LEU A 267 -16.15 -44.08 -25.03
C LEU A 267 -16.01 -42.85 -25.94
N ASN A 268 -15.57 -43.08 -27.18
CA ASN A 268 -15.77 -42.14 -28.27
C ASN A 268 -17.25 -42.17 -28.62
N ASP A 269 -18.02 -41.28 -28.01
CA ASP A 269 -19.45 -41.16 -28.22
C ASP A 269 -19.69 -40.12 -29.34
N LYS A 270 -20.31 -40.57 -30.43
CA LYS A 270 -20.52 -39.78 -31.66
C LYS A 270 -21.38 -38.54 -31.40
N ASP A 271 -22.13 -38.54 -30.31
CA ASP A 271 -23.08 -37.49 -29.94
C ASP A 271 -22.47 -36.42 -29.02
N ILE A 272 -21.16 -36.53 -28.67
CA ILE A 272 -20.47 -35.52 -27.87
C ILE A 272 -20.39 -34.18 -28.60
N ASN A 273 -20.77 -33.11 -27.88
CA ASN A 273 -20.61 -31.74 -28.32
C ASN A 273 -19.78 -30.95 -27.29
N MET A 274 -18.47 -30.84 -27.55
CA MET A 274 -17.56 -30.12 -26.64
C MET A 274 -17.90 -28.64 -26.48
N LYS A 275 -18.38 -27.97 -27.52
CA LYS A 275 -18.79 -26.55 -27.43
C LYS A 275 -19.97 -26.36 -26.48
N PHE A 276 -20.90 -27.32 -26.46
CA PHE A 276 -21.98 -27.36 -25.49
C PHE A 276 -21.44 -27.67 -24.09
N ALA A 277 -20.64 -28.72 -23.92
CA ALA A 277 -20.07 -29.14 -22.63
C ALA A 277 -19.26 -28.04 -21.93
N GLU A 278 -18.43 -27.31 -22.69
CA GLU A 278 -17.63 -26.18 -22.20
C GLU A 278 -18.50 -25.07 -21.57
N LYS A 279 -19.68 -24.80 -22.13
CA LYS A 279 -20.62 -23.81 -21.56
C LYS A 279 -21.30 -24.29 -20.28
N GLN A 280 -21.22 -25.58 -19.97
CA GLN A 280 -21.84 -26.17 -18.78
C GLN A 280 -20.87 -26.36 -17.61
N LYS A 281 -19.58 -26.00 -17.78
CA LYS A 281 -18.55 -26.15 -16.75
C LYS A 281 -19.00 -25.60 -15.39
N GLY A 282 -18.80 -26.44 -14.38
CA GLY A 282 -19.07 -26.14 -12.99
C GLY A 282 -20.52 -26.22 -12.57
N LYS A 283 -21.45 -26.55 -13.47
CA LYS A 283 -22.87 -26.70 -13.14
C LYS A 283 -23.15 -28.07 -12.53
N ILE A 284 -24.21 -28.13 -11.73
CA ILE A 284 -24.85 -29.38 -11.31
C ILE A 284 -26.15 -29.50 -12.10
N PHE A 285 -26.33 -30.62 -12.78
CA PHE A 285 -27.55 -30.96 -13.50
C PHE A 285 -28.33 -32.06 -12.80
N ILE A 286 -29.65 -32.01 -12.95
CA ILE A 286 -30.59 -33.04 -12.51
C ILE A 286 -31.28 -33.59 -13.76
N GLN A 287 -31.16 -34.88 -13.98
CA GLN A 287 -31.73 -35.57 -15.13
C GLN A 287 -33.25 -35.72 -14.94
N THR A 288 -34.04 -34.97 -15.72
CA THR A 288 -35.49 -34.84 -15.50
C THR A 288 -36.31 -35.97 -16.12
N GLN A 289 -35.74 -36.67 -17.10
CA GLN A 289 -36.39 -37.77 -17.84
C GLN A 289 -35.95 -39.16 -17.33
N SER A 290 -35.54 -39.24 -16.07
CA SER A 290 -35.06 -40.45 -15.41
C SER A 290 -35.36 -40.37 -13.90
N ARG A 291 -34.57 -41.03 -13.06
CA ARG A 291 -34.76 -41.08 -11.59
C ARG A 291 -34.29 -39.82 -10.85
N GLY A 292 -34.17 -38.68 -11.52
CA GLY A 292 -33.71 -37.43 -10.92
C GLY A 292 -32.22 -37.43 -10.58
N GLU A 293 -31.41 -38.13 -11.35
CA GLU A 293 -29.98 -38.31 -11.08
C GLU A 293 -29.19 -37.00 -11.20
N ALA A 294 -28.27 -36.78 -10.27
CA ALA A 294 -27.43 -35.59 -10.24
C ALA A 294 -26.09 -35.81 -10.94
N TRP A 295 -25.66 -34.80 -11.71
CA TRP A 295 -24.44 -34.81 -12.50
C TRP A 295 -23.66 -33.51 -12.33
N TYR A 296 -22.38 -33.59 -11.98
CA TYR A 296 -21.48 -32.44 -11.88
C TYR A 296 -20.61 -32.33 -13.13
N ILE A 297 -20.55 -31.13 -13.73
CA ILE A 297 -19.69 -30.88 -14.88
C ILE A 297 -18.38 -30.27 -14.39
N ASN A 298 -17.28 -31.00 -14.46
CA ASN A 298 -16.01 -30.55 -13.89
C ASN A 298 -15.40 -29.40 -14.71
N PRO A 299 -15.10 -28.22 -14.13
CA PRO A 299 -14.50 -27.10 -14.84
C PRO A 299 -13.17 -27.40 -15.51
N SER A 300 -12.40 -28.36 -15.00
CA SER A 300 -11.06 -28.66 -15.52
C SER A 300 -11.08 -29.43 -16.84
N ASP A 301 -12.11 -30.20 -17.14
CA ASP A 301 -12.15 -31.11 -18.29
C ASP A 301 -13.48 -31.12 -19.08
N ALA A 302 -14.49 -30.36 -18.64
CA ALA A 302 -15.83 -30.30 -19.24
C ALA A 302 -16.60 -31.62 -19.21
N LYS A 303 -16.20 -32.60 -18.38
CA LYS A 303 -16.86 -33.91 -18.32
C LYS A 303 -17.90 -33.95 -17.21
N ARG A 304 -18.95 -34.75 -17.43
CA ARG A 304 -19.98 -35.04 -16.44
C ARG A 304 -19.54 -36.17 -15.51
N TYR A 305 -19.78 -35.99 -14.22
CA TYR A 305 -19.51 -36.96 -13.17
C TYR A 305 -20.77 -37.20 -12.36
N TYR A 306 -21.07 -38.47 -12.11
CA TYR A 306 -22.27 -38.87 -11.39
C TYR A 306 -22.16 -38.53 -9.89
N LEU A 307 -23.21 -37.92 -9.34
CA LEU A 307 -23.33 -37.54 -7.93
C LEU A 307 -24.44 -38.29 -7.19
N GLY A 308 -25.18 -39.18 -7.86
CA GLY A 308 -26.43 -39.75 -7.33
C GLY A 308 -26.28 -40.70 -6.15
N ARG A 309 -25.10 -41.31 -5.93
CA ARG A 309 -24.82 -42.15 -4.76
C ARG A 309 -23.75 -41.50 -3.87
N PRO A 310 -23.82 -41.65 -2.53
CA PRO A 310 -22.81 -41.10 -1.62
C PRO A 310 -21.37 -41.49 -1.97
N ALA A 311 -21.14 -42.73 -2.37
CA ALA A 311 -19.82 -43.21 -2.76
C ALA A 311 -19.27 -42.54 -4.04
N ASP A 312 -20.14 -42.20 -5.01
CA ASP A 312 -19.71 -41.52 -6.23
C ASP A 312 -19.44 -40.04 -5.97
N ALA A 313 -20.32 -39.38 -5.23
CA ALA A 313 -20.11 -38.00 -4.79
C ALA A 313 -18.79 -37.87 -4.01
N PHE A 314 -18.50 -38.82 -3.11
CA PHE A 314 -17.22 -38.86 -2.39
C PHE A 314 -16.01 -39.01 -3.31
N LYS A 315 -16.08 -39.89 -4.33
CA LYS A 315 -15.01 -40.03 -5.33
C LYS A 315 -14.79 -38.73 -6.10
N VAL A 316 -15.87 -38.04 -6.49
CA VAL A 316 -15.79 -36.74 -7.17
C VAL A 316 -15.09 -35.71 -6.28
N MET A 317 -15.52 -35.57 -5.02
CA MET A 317 -14.89 -34.64 -4.07
C MET A 317 -13.41 -34.97 -3.84
N ARG A 318 -13.07 -36.24 -3.66
CA ARG A 318 -11.70 -36.69 -3.40
C ARG A 318 -10.77 -36.49 -4.60
N ASN A 319 -11.24 -36.79 -5.80
CA ASN A 319 -10.38 -36.85 -6.99
C ASN A 319 -10.35 -35.52 -7.77
N LEU A 320 -11.45 -34.76 -7.74
CA LEU A 320 -11.60 -33.52 -8.51
C LEU A 320 -11.63 -32.27 -7.62
N GLY A 321 -11.74 -32.44 -6.31
CA GLY A 321 -11.75 -31.35 -5.35
C GLY A 321 -10.44 -30.57 -5.34
N LEU A 322 -10.53 -29.24 -5.43
CA LEU A 322 -9.38 -28.34 -5.36
C LEU A 322 -9.10 -27.98 -3.90
N GLY A 323 -7.93 -28.34 -3.39
CA GLY A 323 -7.54 -27.94 -2.04
C GLY A 323 -7.32 -26.42 -1.92
N ILE A 324 -7.89 -25.80 -0.87
CA ILE A 324 -7.83 -24.36 -0.60
C ILE A 324 -7.38 -24.09 0.85
N SER A 325 -6.61 -23.02 1.07
CA SER A 325 -6.19 -22.55 2.40
C SER A 325 -7.31 -21.82 3.12
N ASN A 326 -7.24 -21.66 4.45
CA ASN A 326 -8.24 -20.88 5.18
C ASN A 326 -8.28 -19.42 4.73
N ASN A 327 -7.12 -18.82 4.45
CA ASN A 327 -7.04 -17.42 4.00
C ASN A 327 -7.71 -17.24 2.64
N ASP A 328 -7.40 -18.11 1.67
CA ASP A 328 -8.03 -18.06 0.35
C ASP A 328 -9.53 -18.37 0.40
N PHE A 329 -9.98 -19.17 1.38
CA PHE A 329 -11.39 -19.49 1.58
C PHE A 329 -12.18 -18.31 2.16
N LEU A 330 -11.56 -17.46 3.00
CA LEU A 330 -12.18 -16.21 3.48
C LEU A 330 -12.44 -15.20 2.35
N ASP A 331 -11.79 -15.40 1.20
CA ASP A 331 -11.88 -14.54 0.02
C ASP A 331 -12.90 -15.02 -1.03
N LEU A 332 -13.61 -16.12 -0.75
CA LEU A 332 -14.71 -16.66 -1.56
C LEU A 332 -16.05 -16.06 -1.14
#